data_AF-A0A926U726-F1
#
_entry.id   AF-A0A926U726-F1
#
_cell.length_a   1.000
_cell.length_b   1.000
_cell.length_c   1.000
_cell.angle_alpha   90.00
_cell.angle_beta   90.00
_cell.angle_gamma   90.00
#
_symmetry.space_group_name_H-M   'P 1'
#
loop_
_entity.id
_entity.type
_entity.pdbx_description
1 polymer ?
#
loop_
_entity_poly.entity_id
_entity_poly.type
_entity_poly.pdbx_seq_one_letter_code
_entity_poly.pdbx_strand_id
1 'polypeptide(L)'
;MSGPLPAVPSLPALGSSLYSPGLHFRYRVIGPVCRLFDREELPWPCCSLSWRGKQPSWRRVGRRLVLDQATYKHPSYSVLLDDKPLVVTFFSVQLSADECQWWYSKKP
;
A
#
# COMPACT_ATOMS: atom_id res chain seq x y z
N MET A 1 -3.86 30.25 2.55
CA MET A 1 -2.87 29.98 3.61
C MET A 1 -2.88 28.48 3.86
N SER A 2 -1.98 27.75 3.22
CA SER A 2 -1.84 26.29 3.36
C SER A 2 -1.16 26.03 4.71
N GLY A 3 -1.92 25.56 5.70
CA GLY A 3 -1.34 25.15 6.99
C GLY A 3 -0.32 24.03 6.79
N PRO A 4 0.67 23.90 7.68
CA PRO A 4 1.64 22.81 7.61
C PRO A 4 0.87 21.48 7.68
N LEU A 5 1.15 20.57 6.74
CA LEU A 5 0.64 19.20 6.80
C LEU A 5 1.02 18.61 8.15
N PRO A 6 0.10 17.90 8.84
CA PRO A 6 0.38 17.32 10.15
C PRO A 6 1.64 16.46 10.05
N ALA A 7 2.56 16.64 11.00
CA ALA A 7 3.80 15.87 11.09
C ALA A 7 3.45 14.40 11.33
N VAL A 8 3.40 13.65 10.24
CA VAL A 8 3.22 12.20 10.17
C VAL A 8 4.28 11.53 11.06
N PRO A 9 3.95 10.59 11.97
CA PRO A 9 4.91 9.94 12.86
C PRO A 9 6.04 9.30 12.05
N SER A 10 7.26 9.80 12.26
CA SER A 10 8.56 9.32 11.79
C SER A 10 8.55 8.39 10.58
N LEU A 11 7.85 8.79 9.52
CA LEU A 11 7.87 8.06 8.28
C LEU A 11 9.26 8.21 7.67
N PRO A 12 9.83 7.12 7.14
CA PRO A 12 11.19 7.17 6.64
C PRO A 12 11.30 8.18 5.51
N ALA A 13 12.20 9.13 5.70
CA ALA A 13 12.45 10.17 4.72
C ALA A 13 13.03 9.58 3.43
N LEU A 14 12.82 10.28 2.32
CA LEU A 14 13.46 9.97 1.05
C LEU A 14 14.98 9.85 1.23
N GLY A 15 15.58 8.78 0.70
CA GLY A 15 17.01 8.52 0.77
C GLY A 15 17.50 7.91 2.09
N SER A 16 16.64 7.81 3.11
CA SER A 16 16.98 7.15 4.37
C SER A 16 17.27 5.65 4.17
N SER A 17 18.18 5.10 4.98
CA SER A 17 18.44 3.66 5.04
C SER A 17 17.63 3.03 6.18
N LEU A 18 16.99 1.90 5.91
CA LEU A 18 16.24 1.12 6.88
C LEU A 18 16.73 -0.31 6.91
N TYR A 19 16.55 -0.98 8.05
CA TYR A 19 16.86 -2.39 8.17
C TYR A 19 15.58 -3.22 8.18
N SER A 20 15.67 -4.44 7.68
CA SER A 20 14.61 -5.42 7.91
C SER A 20 14.47 -5.73 9.41
N PRO A 21 13.30 -6.22 9.86
CA PRO A 21 13.11 -6.57 11.28
C PRO A 21 14.15 -7.56 11.83
N GLY A 22 14.69 -8.44 10.98
CA GLY A 22 15.77 -9.37 11.33
C GLY A 22 17.19 -8.81 11.13
N LEU A 23 17.35 -7.53 10.77
CA LEU A 23 18.62 -6.86 10.49
C LEU A 23 19.47 -7.48 9.36
N HIS A 24 18.94 -8.44 8.60
CA HIS A 24 19.65 -9.11 7.52
C HIS A 24 19.71 -8.29 6.22
N PHE A 25 18.78 -7.37 6.02
CA PHE A 25 18.68 -6.57 4.80
C PHE A 25 18.70 -5.09 5.12
N ARG A 26 19.39 -4.33 4.27
CA ARG A 26 19.41 -2.87 4.31
C ARG A 26 18.71 -2.32 3.08
N TYR A 27 17.66 -1.56 3.29
CA TYR A 27 16.85 -0.92 2.27
C TYR A 27 17.20 0.56 2.18
N ARG A 28 17.28 1.12 0.98
CA ARG A 28 17.34 2.58 0.78
C ARG A 28 16.00 3.08 0.26
N VAL A 29 15.37 4.02 0.96
CA VAL A 29 14.05 4.52 0.58
C VAL A 29 14.11 5.42 -0.65
N ILE A 30 13.36 5.06 -1.69
CA ILE A 30 13.17 5.84 -2.92
C ILE A 30 11.92 6.71 -2.82
N GLY A 31 10.91 6.30 -2.06
CA GLY A 31 9.72 7.12 -1.83
C GLY A 31 8.49 6.33 -1.41
N PRO A 32 7.44 7.03 -0.95
CA PRO A 32 6.17 6.42 -0.60
C PRO A 32 5.46 5.89 -1.85
N VAL A 33 4.80 4.75 -1.73
CA VAL A 33 3.99 4.15 -2.81
C VAL A 33 2.68 3.58 -2.27
N CYS A 34 1.68 3.53 -3.15
CA CYS A 34 0.39 2.93 -2.86
C CYS A 34 0.34 1.56 -3.54
N ARG A 35 0.00 0.50 -2.79
CA ARG A 35 -0.21 -0.83 -3.37
C ARG A 35 -1.66 -0.99 -3.80
N LEU A 36 -1.85 -1.12 -5.10
CA LEU A 36 -3.12 -1.45 -5.73
C LEU A 36 -2.95 -2.78 -6.44
N PHE A 37 -3.93 -3.66 -6.29
CA PHE A 37 -4.00 -4.89 -7.07
C PHE A 37 -5.00 -4.72 -8.19
N ASP A 38 -4.65 -5.15 -9.39
CA ASP A 38 -5.68 -5.47 -10.36
C ASP A 38 -6.47 -6.66 -9.82
N ARG A 39 -7.79 -6.57 -9.91
CA ARG A 39 -8.71 -7.66 -9.63
C ARG A 39 -8.27 -8.97 -10.30
N GLU A 40 -7.68 -8.93 -11.49
CA GLU A 40 -7.24 -10.14 -12.20
C GLU A 40 -5.97 -10.79 -11.61
N GLU A 41 -5.19 -10.04 -10.83
CA GLU A 41 -3.91 -10.48 -10.26
C GLU A 41 -4.03 -11.03 -8.83
N LEU A 42 -5.20 -10.91 -8.19
CA LEU A 42 -5.41 -11.41 -6.83
C LEU A 42 -5.42 -12.95 -6.82
N PRO A 43 -4.65 -13.61 -5.92
CA PRO A 43 -4.62 -15.06 -5.81
C PRO A 43 -6.02 -15.58 -5.49
N TRP A 44 -6.41 -16.64 -6.19
CA TRP A 44 -7.66 -17.36 -5.97
C TRP A 44 -7.73 -17.79 -4.48
N PRO A 45 -8.76 -17.44 -3.67
CA PRO A 45 -10.15 -17.16 -4.02
C PRO A 45 -10.62 -15.71 -3.75
N CYS A 46 -9.76 -14.69 -3.71
CA CYS A 46 -10.19 -13.33 -3.33
C CYS A 46 -11.19 -12.69 -4.32
N CYS A 47 -11.11 -13.06 -5.60
CA CYS A 47 -12.09 -12.70 -6.65
C CYS A 47 -13.24 -13.70 -6.78
N SER A 48 -13.18 -14.76 -5.97
CA SER A 48 -14.23 -15.74 -5.69
C SER A 48 -14.66 -15.60 -4.23
N LEU A 49 -15.07 -14.40 -3.81
CA LEU A 49 -16.21 -14.34 -2.89
C LEU A 49 -17.34 -15.07 -3.64
N SER A 50 -17.37 -16.38 -3.44
CA SER A 50 -18.13 -17.40 -4.11
C SER A 50 -19.48 -16.86 -4.55
N TRP A 51 -19.65 -16.55 -5.85
CA TRP A 51 -21.00 -16.45 -6.36
C TRP A 51 -21.60 -17.84 -6.28
N ARG A 52 -22.40 -18.06 -5.25
CA ARG A 52 -23.38 -19.15 -5.21
C ARG A 52 -24.55 -18.80 -6.15
N GLY A 53 -24.28 -18.40 -7.41
CA GLY A 53 -25.28 -17.86 -8.33
C GLY A 53 -24.72 -17.27 -9.63
N LYS A 54 -25.57 -16.57 -10.39
CA LYS A 54 -25.23 -16.00 -11.71
C LYS A 54 -24.10 -14.98 -11.61
N GLN A 55 -23.03 -15.18 -12.39
CA GLN A 55 -21.96 -14.19 -12.56
C GLN A 55 -22.60 -12.84 -12.94
N PRO A 56 -22.23 -11.73 -12.27
CA PRO A 56 -22.68 -10.42 -12.64
C PRO A 56 -22.11 -10.08 -13.99
N SER A 57 -22.92 -9.32 -14.71
CA SER A 57 -22.46 -8.59 -15.86
C SER A 57 -21.28 -7.69 -15.48
N TRP A 58 -20.38 -7.48 -16.44
CA TRP A 58 -19.24 -6.56 -16.34
C TRP A 58 -19.63 -5.16 -15.80
N ARG A 59 -20.88 -4.74 -16.00
CA ARG A 59 -21.46 -3.49 -15.48
C ARG A 59 -21.64 -3.44 -13.96
N ARG A 60 -21.61 -4.58 -13.25
CA ARG A 60 -21.74 -4.67 -11.78
C ARG A 60 -20.40 -4.89 -11.08
N VAL A 61 -19.31 -5.04 -11.84
CA VAL A 61 -17.97 -5.18 -11.29
C VAL A 61 -17.47 -3.80 -10.88
N GLY A 62 -17.06 -3.66 -9.62
CA GLY A 62 -16.57 -2.41 -9.04
C GLY A 62 -15.22 -1.94 -9.61
N ARG A 63 -14.49 -1.14 -8.83
CA ARG A 63 -13.20 -0.57 -9.26
C ARG A 63 -12.19 -1.68 -9.63
N ARG A 64 -11.48 -1.49 -10.75
CA ARG A 64 -10.49 -2.43 -11.28
C ARG A 64 -9.25 -2.57 -10.39
N LEU A 65 -8.77 -1.42 -9.89
CA LEU A 65 -7.68 -1.34 -8.93
C LEU A 65 -8.26 -1.32 -7.52
N VAL A 66 -8.00 -2.39 -6.77
CA VAL A 66 -8.46 -2.56 -5.40
C VAL A 66 -7.28 -2.36 -4.45
N LEU A 67 -7.53 -1.63 -3.38
CA LEU A 67 -6.57 -1.47 -2.30
C LEU A 67 -6.30 -2.82 -1.66
N ASP A 68 -5.03 -3.11 -1.44
CA ASP A 68 -4.63 -4.21 -0.60
C ASP A 68 -5.14 -3.99 0.83
N GLN A 69 -6.05 -4.84 1.29
CA GLN A 69 -6.67 -4.70 2.61
C GLN A 69 -5.65 -4.89 3.74
N ALA A 70 -4.61 -5.70 3.52
CA ALA A 70 -3.58 -5.93 4.53
C ALA A 70 -2.67 -4.71 4.69
N THR A 71 -2.44 -3.95 3.62
CA THR A 71 -1.52 -2.80 3.63
C THR A 71 -2.23 -1.45 3.69
N TYR A 72 -3.57 -1.42 3.66
CA TYR A 72 -4.37 -0.19 3.72
C TYR A 72 -4.07 0.69 4.97
N LYS A 73 -3.77 0.07 6.12
CA LYS A 73 -3.48 0.77 7.37
C LYS A 73 -2.00 0.98 7.64
N HIS A 74 -1.14 0.63 6.69
CA HIS A 74 0.31 0.59 6.86
C HIS A 74 1.00 1.30 5.70
N PRO A 75 2.08 2.06 5.95
CA PRO A 75 2.78 2.75 4.88
C PRO A 75 3.59 1.75 4.04
N SER A 76 3.56 1.95 2.73
CA SER A 76 4.35 1.17 1.78
C SER A 76 5.34 2.07 1.05
N TYR A 77 6.56 1.59 0.84
CA TYR A 77 7.63 2.34 0.19
C TYR A 77 8.26 1.55 -0.94
N SER A 78 8.63 2.27 -2.00
CA SER A 78 9.61 1.78 -2.95
C SER A 78 10.99 1.97 -2.34
N VAL A 79 11.77 0.90 -2.31
CA VAL A 79 13.10 0.84 -1.72
C VAL A 79 14.07 0.17 -2.67
N LEU A 80 15.35 0.49 -2.58
CA LEU A 80 16.43 -0.28 -3.19
C LEU A 80 16.97 -1.28 -2.19
N LEU A 81 17.03 -2.55 -2.60
CA LEU A 81 17.79 -3.60 -1.95
C LEU A 81 18.87 -4.06 -2.93
N ASP A 82 20.14 -3.86 -2.60
CA ASP A 82 21.28 -4.18 -3.50
C ASP A 82 21.06 -3.66 -4.93
N ASP A 83 20.70 -2.38 -5.03
CA ASP A 83 20.34 -1.65 -6.27
C ASP A 83 19.13 -2.19 -7.06
N LYS A 84 18.39 -3.14 -6.48
CA LYS A 84 17.14 -3.65 -7.07
C LYS A 84 15.93 -2.96 -6.43
N PRO A 85 15.01 -2.38 -7.22
CA PRO A 85 13.80 -1.78 -6.69
C PRO A 85 12.85 -2.87 -6.17
N LEU A 86 12.35 -2.68 -4.96
CA LEU A 86 11.37 -3.52 -4.28
C LEU A 86 10.35 -2.64 -3.58
N VAL A 87 9.11 -3.13 -3.45
CA VAL A 87 8.13 -2.48 -2.56
C VAL A 87 8.08 -3.21 -1.23
N VAL A 88 8.20 -2.46 -0.13
CA VAL A 88 8.15 -2.96 1.24
C VAL A 88 7.02 -2.24 1.99
N THR A 89 6.20 -3.00 2.70
CA THR A 89 5.19 -2.46 3.61
C THR A 89 5.68 -2.59 5.05
N PHE A 90 5.62 -1.50 5.81
CA PHE A 90 6.02 -1.47 7.21
C PHE A 90 4.84 -1.78 8.12
N PHE A 91 4.55 -3.08 8.31
CA PHE A 91 3.45 -3.54 9.16
C PHE A 91 3.60 -3.15 10.64
N SER A 92 4.80 -2.79 11.09
CA SER A 92 5.05 -2.27 12.44
C SER A 92 4.53 -0.85 12.65
N VAL A 93 4.27 -0.09 11.58
CA VAL A 93 3.78 1.28 11.63
C VAL A 93 2.32 1.29 11.23
N GLN A 94 1.45 1.74 12.12
CA GLN A 94 0.02 1.90 11.84
C GLN A 94 -0.28 3.37 11.52
N LEU A 95 -0.89 3.61 10.37
CA LEU A 95 -1.33 4.93 9.93
C LEU A 95 -2.59 5.35 10.68
N SER A 96 -2.67 6.63 11.05
CA SER A 96 -3.89 7.28 11.50
C SER A 96 -4.91 7.40 10.36
N ALA A 97 -6.16 7.76 10.70
CA ALA A 97 -7.22 7.91 9.70
C ALA A 97 -6.90 8.99 8.65
N ASP A 98 -6.30 10.11 9.06
CA ASP A 98 -5.93 11.21 8.16
C ASP A 98 -4.78 10.81 7.23
N GLU A 99 -3.80 10.07 7.75
CA GLU A 99 -2.69 9.56 6.95
C GLU A 99 -3.14 8.47 5.99
N CYS A 100 -4.07 7.60 6.40
CA CYS A 100 -4.69 6.64 5.50
C CYS A 100 -5.40 7.35 4.34
N GLN A 101 -6.01 8.52 4.57
CA GLN A 101 -6.63 9.31 3.49
C GLN A 101 -5.59 9.93 2.56
N TRP A 102 -4.45 10.39 3.10
CA TRP A 102 -3.34 10.88 2.28
C TRP A 102 -2.70 9.75 1.46
N TRP A 103 -2.47 8.59 2.08
CA TRP A 103 -1.87 7.41 1.44
C TRP A 103 -2.82 6.77 0.43
N TYR A 104 -4.10 6.71 0.76
CA TYR A 104 -5.13 6.02 0.00
C TYR A 104 -6.39 6.89 -0.07
N SER A 105 -6.33 7.95 -0.89
CA SER A 105 -7.50 8.79 -1.12
C SER A 105 -8.56 8.02 -1.89
N LYS A 106 -9.77 7.94 -1.32
CA LYS A 106 -10.95 7.43 -2.03
C LYS A 106 -11.63 8.51 -2.90
N LYS A 107 -11.25 9.77 -2.67
CA LYS A 107 -11.70 10.93 -3.46
C LYS A 107 -10.86 10.99 -4.74
N PRO A 108 -11.48 11.13 -5.91
CA PRO A 108 -10.76 11.34 -7.17
C PRO A 108 -9.93 12.63 -7.14
#